data_AF-A0A2H0NK49-F1
#
_entry.id   AF-A0A2H0NK49-F1
#
_cell.length_a   1.000
_cell.length_b   1.000
_cell.length_c   1.000
_cell.angle_alpha   90.00
_cell.angle_beta   90.00
_cell.angle_gamma   90.00
#
_symmetry.space_group_name_H-M   'P 1'
#
loop_
_entity.id
_entity.type
_entity.pdbx_description
1 polymer ?
#
loop_
_entity_poly.entity_id
_entity_poly.type
_entity_poly.pdbx_seq_one_letter_code
_entity_poly.pdbx_strand_id
1 'polypeptide(L)'
;MRGYITHSDLFQNIYKGIKFDLIVFNHFYRPEGTGIFGPVKDGGKIIVQRFLKQTKTRLNVDGIVLMSFVEMSDHENDPYKIANKLGYKVKIIFCCENYKKMGRFSIYKMQLSKKSRNLKRF
;
A
#
# COMPACT_ATOMS: atom_id res chain seq x y z
N MET A 1 17.05 6.71 18.21
CA MET A 1 16.93 5.68 17.16
C MET A 1 17.53 6.24 15.88
N ARG A 2 18.53 5.59 15.29
CA ARG A 2 19.03 5.96 13.95
C ARG A 2 18.12 5.28 12.91
N GLY A 3 17.48 6.06 12.06
CA GLY A 3 16.79 5.54 10.88
C GLY A 3 17.80 5.15 9.81
N TYR A 4 17.57 4.04 9.13
CA TYR A 4 18.34 3.66 7.95
C TYR A 4 17.58 4.13 6.70
N ILE A 5 18.23 4.95 5.88
CA ILE A 5 17.66 5.46 4.63
C ILE A 5 18.29 4.66 3.49
N THR A 6 17.46 4.14 2.59
CA THR A 6 17.91 3.39 1.41
C THR A 6 17.31 3.99 0.16
N HIS A 7 18.10 4.08 -0.91
CA HIS A 7 17.59 4.36 -2.25
C HIS A 7 17.26 3.04 -2.94
N SER A 8 15.98 2.82 -3.24
CA SER A 8 15.47 1.53 -3.70
C SER A 8 14.17 1.70 -4.48
N ASP A 9 13.95 0.85 -5.49
CA ASP A 9 12.60 0.57 -6.00
C ASP A 9 11.92 -0.40 -5.02
N LEU A 10 10.98 0.12 -4.23
CA LEU A 10 10.27 -0.62 -3.18
C LEU A 10 11.28 -1.41 -2.31
N PHE A 11 11.18 -2.74 -2.27
CA PHE A 11 12.01 -3.60 -1.42
C PHE A 11 13.22 -4.21 -2.15
N GLN A 12 13.57 -3.75 -3.36
CA GLN A 12 14.64 -4.36 -4.16
C GLN A 12 15.99 -4.39 -3.42
N ASN A 13 16.39 -3.26 -2.81
CA ASN A 13 17.66 -3.13 -2.11
C ASN A 13 17.56 -3.38 -0.61
N ILE A 14 16.43 -3.92 -0.14
CA ILE A 14 16.24 -4.28 1.27
C ILE A 14 16.57 -5.76 1.45
N TYR A 15 17.50 -6.08 2.36
CA TYR A 15 17.90 -7.46 2.65
C TYR A 15 16.68 -8.37 2.82
N LYS A 16 16.66 -9.51 2.09
CA LYS A 16 15.48 -10.39 1.97
C LYS A 16 15.02 -10.99 3.31
N GLY A 17 15.92 -11.14 4.27
CA GLY A 17 15.62 -11.65 5.61
C GLY A 17 14.92 -10.63 6.51
N ILE A 18 14.91 -9.33 6.17
CA ILE A 18 14.20 -8.32 6.96
C ILE A 18 12.69 -8.48 6.76
N LYS A 19 12.00 -8.59 7.88
CA LYS A 19 10.55 -8.54 7.98
C LYS A 19 10.13 -7.36 8.85
N PHE A 20 8.94 -6.84 8.57
CA PHE A 20 8.42 -5.66 9.22
C PHE A 20 7.14 -5.98 9.99
N ASP A 21 7.04 -5.42 11.19
CA ASP A 21 5.79 -5.39 11.98
C ASP A 21 4.85 -4.28 11.51
N LEU A 22 5.41 -3.21 10.95
CA LEU A 22 4.68 -2.08 10.39
C LEU A 22 5.32 -1.64 9.07
N ILE A 23 4.50 -1.53 8.04
CA ILE A 23 4.87 -0.89 6.77
C ILE A 23 3.88 0.23 6.52
N VAL A 24 4.37 1.43 6.23
CA VAL A 24 3.54 2.58 5.89
C VAL A 24 3.81 2.95 4.44
N PHE A 25 2.76 3.13 3.65
CA PHE A 25 2.89 3.53 2.25
C PHE A 25 1.89 4.63 1.88
N ASN A 26 2.39 5.86 1.89
CA ASN A 26 1.71 7.06 1.44
C ASN A 26 2.00 7.25 -0.06
N HIS A 27 1.26 6.55 -0.91
CA HIS A 27 1.45 6.58 -2.37
C HIS A 27 0.82 7.82 -3.00
N PHE A 28 1.08 8.09 -4.27
CA PHE A 28 0.49 9.23 -4.96
C PHE A 28 -1.00 9.01 -5.26
N TYR A 29 -1.81 10.06 -5.07
CA TYR A 29 -3.28 9.99 -5.12
C TYR A 29 -3.94 10.75 -6.27
N ARG A 30 -3.19 11.60 -7.00
CA ARG A 30 -3.76 12.59 -7.93
C ARG A 30 -3.58 12.20 -9.39
N PRO A 31 -4.65 12.06 -10.20
CA PRO A 31 -4.51 12.10 -11.65
C PRO A 31 -3.77 13.38 -12.08
N GLU A 32 -2.93 13.30 -13.12
CA GLU A 32 -2.31 14.46 -13.79
C GLU A 32 -1.34 15.31 -12.93
N GLY A 33 -0.38 14.68 -12.25
CA GLY A 33 0.78 15.41 -11.71
C GLY A 33 1.75 15.85 -12.82
N THR A 34 2.04 17.14 -12.91
CA THR A 34 2.97 17.77 -13.88
C THR A 34 4.46 17.52 -13.56
N GLY A 35 4.85 16.33 -13.12
CA GLY A 35 6.25 16.05 -12.78
C GLY A 35 6.62 14.58 -12.73
N ILE A 36 7.92 14.33 -12.57
CA ILE A 36 8.61 13.02 -12.45
C ILE A 36 7.96 12.10 -11.39
N PHE A 37 7.13 12.66 -10.49
CA PHE A 37 6.47 11.99 -9.37
C PHE A 37 4.92 12.05 -9.41
N GLY A 38 4.31 12.01 -10.60
CA GLY A 38 2.85 11.85 -10.78
C GLY A 38 2.45 10.41 -11.12
N PRO A 39 1.17 9.99 -10.97
CA PRO A 39 0.76 8.72 -11.51
C PRO A 39 0.88 8.74 -13.03
N VAL A 40 1.40 7.64 -13.56
CA VAL A 40 1.37 7.36 -14.99
C VAL A 40 -0.08 7.03 -15.40
N LYS A 41 -0.34 6.76 -16.69
CA LYS A 41 -1.68 6.51 -17.24
C LYS A 41 -2.57 5.51 -16.45
N ASP A 42 -1.99 4.72 -15.56
CA ASP A 42 -2.67 3.73 -14.72
C ASP A 42 -3.16 4.26 -13.35
N GLY A 43 -3.02 5.56 -13.07
CA GLY A 43 -3.42 6.15 -11.80
C GLY A 43 -2.61 5.67 -10.58
N GLY A 44 -1.48 4.98 -10.78
CA GLY A 44 -0.72 4.35 -9.70
C GLY A 44 -1.19 2.94 -9.31
N LYS A 45 -2.11 2.34 -10.07
CA LYS A 45 -2.60 0.98 -9.84
C LYS A 45 -1.49 -0.06 -9.87
N ILE A 46 -0.56 0.00 -10.83
CA ILE A 46 0.54 -0.96 -10.99
C ILE A 46 1.49 -0.87 -9.80
N ILE A 47 1.84 0.35 -9.35
CA ILE A 47 2.75 0.50 -8.21
C ILE A 47 2.11 -0.01 -6.91
N VAL A 48 0.83 0.25 -6.67
CA VAL A 48 0.10 -0.29 -5.51
C VAL A 48 0.05 -1.83 -5.56
N GLN A 49 -0.24 -2.41 -6.73
CA GLN A 49 -0.22 -3.87 -6.91
C GLN A 49 1.16 -4.48 -6.67
N ARG A 50 2.23 -3.88 -7.22
CA ARG A 50 3.62 -4.33 -7.02
C ARG A 50 4.00 -4.25 -5.54
N PHE A 51 3.72 -3.13 -4.90
CA PHE A 51 3.99 -2.90 -3.48
C PHE A 51 3.29 -3.94 -2.61
N LEU A 52 1.99 -4.15 -2.78
CA LEU A 52 1.24 -5.12 -1.97
C LEU A 52 1.69 -6.57 -2.24
N LYS A 53 2.03 -6.93 -3.48
CA LYS A 53 2.61 -8.25 -3.79
C LYS A 53 3.94 -8.49 -3.07
N GLN A 54 4.85 -7.52 -3.10
CA GLN A 54 6.14 -7.63 -2.40
C GLN A 54 5.94 -7.63 -0.88
N THR A 55 5.01 -6.83 -0.37
CA THR A 55 4.72 -6.72 1.06
C THR A 55 4.34 -8.06 1.69
N LYS A 56 3.62 -8.94 0.98
CA LYS A 56 3.29 -10.29 1.46
C LYS A 56 4.50 -11.08 1.96
N THR A 57 5.65 -10.88 1.31
CA THR A 57 6.88 -11.60 1.64
C THR A 57 7.79 -10.80 2.57
N ARG A 58 7.41 -9.58 2.95
CA ARG A 58 8.18 -8.67 3.81
C ARG A 58 7.49 -8.39 5.14
N LEU A 59 6.24 -8.81 5.32
CA LEU A 59 5.49 -8.61 6.56
C LEU A 59 5.70 -9.78 7.52
N ASN A 60 5.79 -9.48 8.82
CA ASN A 60 5.67 -10.48 9.88
C ASN A 60 4.24 -11.04 9.96
N VAL A 61 4.06 -12.14 10.69
CA VAL A 61 2.77 -12.87 10.79
C VAL A 61 1.63 -11.96 11.26
N ASP A 62 1.91 -11.09 12.22
CA ASP A 62 0.95 -10.13 12.78
C ASP A 62 1.20 -8.70 12.32
N GLY A 63 2.14 -8.52 11.38
CA GLY A 63 2.49 -7.22 10.86
C GLY A 63 1.32 -6.55 10.13
N ILE A 64 1.38 -5.22 10.10
CA ILE A 64 0.33 -4.37 9.54
C ILE A 64 0.89 -3.50 8.43
N VAL A 65 0.06 -3.25 7.42
CA VAL A 65 0.32 -2.24 6.39
C VAL A 65 -0.66 -1.10 6.59
N LEU A 66 -0.15 0.13 6.62
CA LEU A 66 -0.96 1.34 6.61
C LEU A 66 -0.81 2.02 5.26
N MET A 67 -1.93 2.27 4.59
CA MET A 67 -1.96 3.05 3.35
C MET A 67 -3.00 4.13 3.45
N SER A 68 -2.59 5.38 3.24
CA SER A 68 -3.52 6.48 2.99
C SER A 68 -4.05 6.40 1.55
N PHE A 69 -5.23 6.98 1.32
CA PHE A 69 -5.84 7.15 0.01
C PHE A 69 -6.77 8.36 0.04
N VAL A 70 -6.80 9.13 -1.05
CA VAL A 70 -7.85 10.12 -1.30
C VAL A 70 -8.72 9.57 -2.41
N GLU A 71 -9.97 9.29 -2.09
CA GLU A 71 -10.95 8.88 -3.07
C GLU A 71 -11.32 10.08 -3.94
N MET A 72 -10.82 10.04 -5.17
CA MET A 72 -11.24 10.88 -6.28
C MET A 72 -12.10 10.02 -7.23
N SER A 73 -12.65 10.61 -8.29
CA SER A 73 -13.58 9.94 -9.22
C SER A 73 -13.05 8.63 -9.85
N ASP A 74 -11.73 8.39 -9.83
CA ASP A 74 -11.11 7.16 -10.30
C ASP A 74 -10.81 6.18 -9.15
N HIS A 75 -11.50 5.05 -9.14
CA HIS A 75 -11.37 4.02 -8.10
C HIS A 75 -10.44 2.85 -8.49
N GLU A 76 -9.70 2.96 -9.59
CA GLU A 76 -8.88 1.89 -10.17
C GLU A 76 -7.66 1.53 -9.31
N ASN A 77 -7.09 2.51 -8.63
CA ASN A 77 -5.92 2.41 -7.75
C ASN A 77 -6.29 2.22 -6.26
N ASP A 78 -7.59 2.10 -5.95
CA ASP A 78 -8.10 1.98 -4.59
C ASP A 78 -7.40 0.82 -3.82
N PRO A 79 -6.64 1.14 -2.76
CA PRO A 79 -5.92 0.14 -1.98
C PRO A 79 -6.86 -0.89 -1.34
N TYR A 80 -8.10 -0.52 -1.00
CA TYR A 80 -9.08 -1.45 -0.46
C TYR A 80 -9.39 -2.55 -1.47
N LYS A 81 -9.70 -2.18 -2.72
CA LYS A 81 -10.02 -3.14 -3.80
C LYS A 81 -8.83 -4.01 -4.13
N ILE A 82 -7.64 -3.43 -4.28
CA ILE A 82 -6.43 -4.16 -4.66
C ILE A 82 -5.98 -5.11 -3.54
N ALA A 83 -5.95 -4.65 -2.30
CA ALA A 83 -5.50 -5.45 -1.16
C ALA A 83 -6.44 -6.62 -0.87
N ASN A 84 -7.76 -6.42 -0.95
CA ASN A 84 -8.73 -7.51 -0.81
C ASN A 84 -8.55 -8.60 -1.88
N LYS A 85 -8.36 -8.21 -3.15
CA LYS A 85 -8.05 -9.16 -4.25
C LYS A 85 -6.75 -9.95 -4.00
N LEU A 86 -5.80 -9.34 -3.30
CA LEU A 86 -4.55 -9.97 -2.90
C LEU A 86 -4.65 -10.76 -1.58
N GLY A 87 -5.83 -10.90 -0.98
CA GLY A 87 -6.04 -11.72 0.22
C GLY A 87 -5.61 -11.05 1.53
N TYR A 88 -5.50 -9.72 1.54
CA TYR A 88 -5.43 -8.94 2.76
C TYR A 88 -6.83 -8.80 3.37
N LYS A 89 -6.90 -8.79 4.70
CA LYS A 89 -8.03 -8.22 5.44
C LYS A 89 -7.79 -6.72 5.56
N VAL A 90 -8.74 -5.92 5.10
CA VAL A 90 -8.63 -4.45 5.10
C VAL A 90 -9.66 -3.85 6.05
N LYS A 91 -9.25 -2.84 6.82
CA LYS A 91 -10.12 -2.01 7.66
C LYS A 91 -9.78 -0.54 7.44
N ILE A 92 -10.79 0.32 7.41
CA ILE A 92 -10.57 1.77 7.49
C ILE A 92 -10.37 2.10 8.97
N ILE A 93 -9.25 2.74 9.31
CA ILE A 93 -8.92 3.15 10.70
C ILE A 93 -8.99 4.66 10.91
N PHE A 94 -9.02 5.42 9.82
CA PHE A 94 -9.22 6.86 9.83
C PHE A 94 -9.95 7.26 8.55
N CYS A 95 -10.89 8.19 8.67
CA CYS A 95 -11.62 8.75 7.54
C CYS A 95 -11.86 10.24 7.79
N CYS A 96 -11.70 11.06 6.75
CA CYS A 96 -11.97 12.48 6.77
C CYS A 96 -12.63 12.88 5.44
N GLU A 97 -13.85 13.39 5.51
CA GLU A 97 -14.57 13.92 4.36
C GLU A 97 -14.02 15.27 3.94
N ASN A 98 -14.16 15.60 2.64
CA ASN A 98 -13.75 16.88 2.07
C ASN A 98 -12.29 17.27 2.36
N TYR A 99 -11.39 16.29 2.48
CA TYR A 99 -9.97 16.52 2.74
C TYR A 99 -9.38 17.47 1.69
N LYS A 100 -9.02 18.69 2.12
CA LYS A 100 -8.48 19.75 1.25
C LYS A 100 -9.35 20.04 0.00
N LYS A 101 -10.67 19.87 0.09
CA LYS A 101 -11.61 20.00 -1.04
C LYS A 101 -11.37 18.98 -2.18
N MET A 102 -10.69 17.88 -1.90
CA MET A 102 -10.31 16.88 -2.91
C MET A 102 -11.19 15.63 -2.91
N GLY A 103 -11.93 15.38 -1.82
CA GLY A 103 -12.73 14.17 -1.65
C GLY A 103 -12.49 13.52 -0.29
N ARG A 104 -12.79 12.23 -0.19
CA ARG A 104 -12.70 11.46 1.06
C ARG A 104 -11.28 10.94 1.26
N PHE A 105 -10.62 11.32 2.34
CA PHE A 105 -9.34 10.76 2.74
C PHE A 105 -9.54 9.60 3.71
N SER A 106 -8.91 8.47 3.45
CA SER A 106 -8.95 7.28 4.29
C SER A 106 -7.55 6.77 4.62
N ILE A 107 -7.37 6.22 5.81
CA ILE A 107 -6.22 5.36 6.13
C ILE A 107 -6.73 3.93 6.28
N TYR A 108 -6.22 3.05 5.43
CA TYR A 108 -6.48 1.62 5.48
C TYR A 108 -5.42 0.91 6.32
N LYS A 109 -5.86 0.08 7.26
CA LYS A 109 -5.07 -0.95 7.93
C LYS A 109 -5.28 -2.28 7.23
N MET A 110 -4.19 -2.93 6.84
CA MET A 110 -4.22 -4.20 6.12
C MET A 110 -3.38 -5.26 6.84
N GLN A 111 -3.88 -6.49 6.85
CA GLN A 111 -3.21 -7.66 7.43
C GLN A 111 -3.38 -8.87 6.51
N LEU A 112 -2.40 -9.78 6.46
CA LEU A 112 -2.55 -11.00 5.66
C LEU A 112 -3.64 -11.91 6.24
N SER A 113 -4.58 -12.34 5.41
CA SER A 113 -5.59 -13.32 5.85
C SER A 113 -4.93 -14.65 6.19
N LYS A 114 -5.50 -15.41 7.15
CA LYS A 114 -4.95 -16.73 7.54
C LYS A 114 -4.84 -17.70 6.36
N LYS A 115 -5.74 -17.61 5.36
CA LYS A 115 -5.75 -18.45 4.15
C LYS A 115 -4.59 -18.15 3.20
N SER A 116 -4.21 -16.88 3.02
CA SER A 116 -3.09 -16.49 2.15
C SER A 116 -1.71 -16.93 2.67
N ARG A 117 -1.63 -17.48 3.90
CA ARG A 117 -0.39 -17.94 4.54
C ARG A 117 0.02 -19.36 4.11
N ASN A 118 -0.90 -20.14 3.53
CA ASN A 118 -0.66 -21.56 3.19
C ASN A 118 -0.15 -21.79 1.76
N LEU A 119 -0.08 -20.77 0.91
CA LEU A 119 0.35 -20.87 -0.50
C LEU A 119 1.88 -21.01 -0.70
N LYS A 120 2.65 -21.29 0.36
CA LYS A 120 4.12 -21.40 0.31
C LYS A 120 4.67 -22.68 0.93
N ARG A 121 3.85 -23.72 1.08
CA ARG A 121 4.25 -25.01 1.67
C ARG A 121 4.13 -26.21 0.72
N PHE A 122 4.17 -25.96 -0.59
CA PHE A 122 4.29 -26.99 -1.62
C PHE A 122 5.39 -26.59 -2.58
#